data_AF-A0A2E0MUV1-F1
#
_entry.id   AF-A0A2E0MUV1-F1
#
_cell.length_a   1.000
_cell.length_b   1.000
_cell.length_c   1.000
_cell.angle_alpha   90.00
_cell.angle_beta   90.00
_cell.angle_gamma   90.00
#
_symmetry.space_group_name_H-M   'P 1'
#
loop_
_entity.id
_entity.type
_entity.pdbx_description
1 polymer ?
#
loop_
_entity_poly.entity_id
_entity_poly.type
_entity_poly.pdbx_seq_one_letter_code
_entity_poly.pdbx_strand_id
1 'polypeptide(L)'
;MADRIGDGPVRSYDRSWTEIEEMLDKAISRRDQWKKWFDQCSKDGDRDGMKEAARNHKALDGVIKTLRWTLGEEGVEHPLD
;
A
#
# COMPACT_ATOMS: atom_id res chain seq x y z
N MET A 1 3.15 -43.42 1.06
CA MET A 1 2.61 -42.18 0.45
C MET A 1 3.16 -41.01 1.25
N ALA A 2 4.09 -40.24 0.69
CA ALA A 2 4.64 -39.06 1.35
C ALA A 2 3.74 -37.87 1.04
N ASP A 3 3.07 -37.36 2.06
CA ASP A 3 2.29 -36.13 2.02
C ASP A 3 3.27 -34.95 1.91
N ARG A 4 3.37 -34.34 0.71
CA ARG A 4 4.04 -33.06 0.56
C ARG A 4 3.05 -31.97 0.96
N ILE A 5 2.98 -31.69 2.26
CA ILE A 5 2.35 -30.44 2.73
C ILE A 5 3.13 -29.29 2.10
N GLY A 6 2.41 -28.41 1.41
CA GLY A 6 2.92 -27.44 0.45
C GLY A 6 4.01 -26.51 0.96
N ASP A 7 5.01 -26.28 0.10
CA ASP A 7 6.13 -25.34 0.24
C ASP A 7 5.69 -23.87 0.07
N GLY A 8 4.54 -23.52 0.65
CA GLY A 8 3.98 -22.17 0.59
C GLY A 8 4.34 -21.36 1.83
N PRO A 9 4.39 -20.01 1.73
CA PRO A 9 4.62 -19.18 2.91
C PRO A 9 3.50 -19.42 3.94
N VAL A 10 3.89 -19.63 5.19
CA VAL A 10 2.96 -19.73 6.33
C VAL A 10 2.20 -18.41 6.48
N ARG A 11 0.88 -18.48 6.66
CA ARG A 11 -0.01 -17.33 6.85
C ARG A 11 -0.72 -17.48 8.19
N SER A 12 -0.81 -16.39 8.94
CA SER A 12 -1.41 -16.41 10.28
C SER A 12 -2.94 -16.38 10.27
N TYR A 13 -3.56 -15.72 9.27
CA TYR A 13 -5.01 -15.54 9.13
C TYR A 13 -5.74 -14.98 10.37
N ASP A 14 -4.99 -14.37 11.28
CA ASP A 14 -5.43 -13.87 12.59
C ASP A 14 -5.53 -12.35 12.66
N ARG A 15 -5.17 -11.64 11.59
CA ARG A 15 -5.28 -10.17 11.54
C ARG A 15 -6.71 -9.72 11.74
N SER A 16 -6.89 -8.86 12.73
CA SER A 16 -8.18 -8.22 13.00
C SER A 16 -8.50 -7.13 11.98
N TRP A 17 -9.79 -6.77 11.88
CA TRP A 17 -10.22 -5.63 11.06
C TRP A 17 -9.56 -4.33 11.50
N THR A 18 -9.44 -4.09 12.80
CA THR A 18 -8.78 -2.91 13.36
C THR A 18 -7.32 -2.80 12.90
N GLU A 19 -6.57 -3.90 12.87
CA GLU A 19 -5.19 -3.87 12.36
C GLU A 19 -5.12 -3.52 10.86
N ILE A 20 -6.12 -3.94 10.07
CA ILE A 20 -6.20 -3.63 8.63
C ILE A 20 -6.56 -2.15 8.43
N GLU A 21 -7.51 -1.62 9.20
CA GLU A 21 -7.87 -0.20 9.21
C GLU A 21 -6.67 0.68 9.62
N GLU A 22 -5.95 0.31 10.68
CA GLU A 22 -4.73 1.02 11.07
C GLU A 22 -3.66 0.99 9.97
N MET A 23 -3.54 -0.11 9.23
CA MET A 23 -2.60 -0.21 8.13
C MET A 23 -3.01 0.68 6.95
N LEU A 24 -4.32 0.80 6.70
CA LEU A 24 -4.87 1.71 5.70
C LEU A 24 -4.51 3.17 6.05
N ASP A 25 -4.72 3.58 7.30
CA ASP A 25 -4.35 4.92 7.78
C ASP A 25 -2.85 5.19 7.64
N LYS A 26 -2.01 4.22 8.02
CA LYS A 26 -0.54 4.31 7.87
C LYS A 26 -0.14 4.45 6.40
N ALA A 27 -0.77 3.69 5.50
CA ALA A 27 -0.51 3.75 4.07
C ALA A 27 -0.90 5.11 3.47
N ILE A 28 -2.07 5.65 3.82
CA ILE A 28 -2.54 6.98 3.41
C ILE A 28 -1.57 8.06 3.91
N SER A 29 -1.22 8.04 5.20
CA SER A 29 -0.28 9.00 5.77
C SER A 29 1.08 8.96 5.07
N ARG A 30 1.61 7.77 4.76
CA ARG A 30 2.89 7.63 4.06
C ARG A 30 2.81 8.13 2.62
N ARG A 31 1.70 7.89 1.92
CA ARG A 31 1.49 8.38 0.55
C ARG A 31 1.51 9.91 0.54
N ASP A 32 0.84 10.53 1.50
CA ASP A 32 0.79 11.99 1.63
C ASP A 32 2.16 12.60 1.99
N GLN A 33 2.99 11.88 2.77
CA GLN A 33 4.38 12.26 3.00
C GLN A 33 5.21 12.25 1.70
N TRP A 34 5.05 11.23 0.86
CA TRP A 34 5.72 11.19 -0.45
C TRP A 34 5.25 12.30 -1.39
N LYS A 35 3.96 12.68 -1.35
CA LYS A 35 3.46 13.85 -2.08
C LYS A 35 4.17 15.14 -1.64
N LYS A 36 4.26 15.37 -0.32
CA LYS A 36 4.96 16.54 0.23
C LYS A 36 6.45 16.54 -0.15
N TRP A 37 7.08 15.36 -0.13
CA TRP A 37 8.48 15.22 -0.55
C TRP A 37 8.66 15.53 -2.03
N PHE A 38 7.76 15.04 -2.90
CA PHE A 38 7.77 15.40 -4.31
C PHE A 38 7.70 16.92 -4.53
N ASP A 39 6.79 17.59 -3.83
CA ASP A 39 6.62 19.04 -3.93
C ASP A 39 7.88 19.79 -3.47
N GLN A 40 8.58 19.27 -2.46
CA GLN A 40 9.85 19.82 -2.00
C GLN A 40 10.96 19.63 -3.03
N CYS A 41 11.17 18.40 -3.52
CA CYS A 41 12.15 18.12 -4.59
C CYS A 41 11.89 18.96 -5.85
N SER A 42 10.62 19.20 -6.20
CA SER A 42 10.24 20.05 -7.33
C SER A 42 10.66 21.51 -7.14
N LYS A 43 10.61 22.04 -5.91
CA LYS A 43 11.08 23.39 -5.59
C LYS A 43 12.59 23.48 -5.63
N ASP A 44 13.26 22.42 -5.21
CA ASP A 44 14.72 22.35 -5.12
C ASP A 44 15.39 21.96 -6.45
N GLY A 45 14.59 21.62 -7.48
CA GLY A 45 15.09 21.17 -8.78
C GLY A 45 15.68 19.75 -8.76
N ASP A 46 15.41 18.97 -7.70
CA ASP A 46 15.88 17.60 -7.52
C ASP A 46 15.04 16.60 -8.32
N ARG A 47 15.48 16.32 -9.54
CA ARG A 47 14.77 15.42 -10.46
C ARG A 47 14.76 13.96 -10.01
N ASP A 48 15.76 13.51 -9.26
CA ASP A 48 15.84 12.11 -8.86
C ASP A 48 14.99 11.87 -7.61
N GLY A 49 14.99 12.81 -6.66
CA GLY A 49 14.04 12.82 -5.55
C GLY A 49 12.58 12.88 -6.02
N MET A 50 12.27 13.69 -7.05
CA MET A 50 10.93 13.69 -7.67
C MET A 50 10.54 12.31 -8.21
N LYS A 51 11.43 11.63 -8.95
CA LYS A 51 11.14 10.28 -9.49
C LYS A 51 10.91 9.26 -8.37
N GLU A 52 11.74 9.31 -7.33
CA GLU A 52 11.60 8.42 -6.19
C GLU A 52 10.27 8.66 -5.46
N ALA A 53 9.93 9.91 -5.19
CA ALA A 53 8.70 10.29 -4.53
C ALA A 53 7.46 9.83 -5.32
N ALA A 54 7.46 10.08 -6.63
CA ALA A 54 6.36 9.68 -7.52
C ALA A 54 6.17 8.15 -7.55
N ARG A 55 7.26 7.37 -7.62
CA ARG A 55 7.18 5.90 -7.61
C ARG A 55 6.60 5.37 -6.31
N ASN A 56 7.09 5.86 -5.17
CA ASN A 56 6.61 5.39 -3.86
C ASN A 56 5.16 5.80 -3.60
N HIS A 57 4.78 7.03 -3.97
CA HIS A 57 3.38 7.46 -3.93
C HIS A 57 2.48 6.51 -4.73
N LYS A 58 2.86 6.22 -5.99
CA LYS A 58 2.06 5.36 -6.86
C LYS A 58 1.97 3.91 -6.35
N ALA A 59 3.04 3.38 -5.76
CA ALA A 59 3.01 2.07 -5.13
C ALA A 59 2.00 2.01 -3.97
N LEU A 60 1.95 3.07 -3.16
CA LEU A 60 1.01 3.17 -2.04
C LEU A 60 -0.44 3.31 -2.50
N ASP A 61 -0.72 3.93 -3.65
CA ASP A 61 -2.08 3.92 -4.21
C ASP A 61 -2.61 2.49 -4.39
N GLY A 62 -1.77 1.56 -4.88
CA GLY A 62 -2.13 0.15 -5.03
C GLY A 62 -2.35 -0.57 -3.68
N VAL A 63 -1.49 -0.28 -2.69
CA VAL A 63 -1.64 -0.81 -1.32
C VAL A 63 -2.95 -0.32 -0.69
N ILE A 64 -3.22 0.98 -0.76
CA ILE A 64 -4.43 1.62 -0.24
C ILE A 64 -5.67 1.00 -0.88
N LYS A 65 -5.68 0.87 -2.21
CA LYS A 65 -6.80 0.27 -2.93
C LYS A 65 -7.06 -1.18 -2.51
N THR A 66 -6.00 -1.97 -2.33
CA THR A 66 -6.13 -3.36 -1.87
C THR A 66 -6.68 -3.44 -0.46
N LEU A 67 -6.24 -2.57 0.46
CA LEU A 67 -6.75 -2.52 1.83
C LEU A 67 -8.23 -2.10 1.88
N ARG A 68 -8.61 -1.09 1.10
CA ARG A 68 -10.02 -0.65 0.96
C ARG A 68 -10.92 -1.75 0.43
N TRP A 69 -10.47 -2.44 -0.61
CA TRP A 69 -11.17 -3.63 -1.13
C TRP A 69 -11.27 -4.72 -0.06
N THR A 70 -10.20 -4.98 0.69
CA THR A 70 -10.19 -5.98 1.78
C THR A 70 -11.22 -5.65 2.86
N LEU A 71 -11.40 -4.35 3.16
CA LEU A 71 -12.38 -3.85 4.13
C LEU A 71 -13.81 -3.79 3.58
N GLY A 72 -14.02 -4.04 2.29
CA GLY A 72 -15.33 -3.90 1.65
C GLY A 72 -15.82 -2.46 1.53
N GLU A 73 -14.89 -1.50 1.33
CA GLU A 73 -15.24 -0.09 1.14
C GLU A 73 -16.19 0.09 -0.07
N GLU A 74 -17.31 0.78 0.14
CA GLU A 74 -18.30 1.04 -0.91
C GLU A 74 -17.65 1.78 -2.10
N GLY A 75 -17.89 1.28 -3.30
CA GLY A 75 -17.30 1.82 -4.53
C GLY A 75 -15.93 1.26 -4.90
N VAL A 76 -15.36 0.31 -4.13
CA VAL A 76 -14.13 -0.41 -4.50
C VAL A 76 -14.46 -1.86 -4.87
N GLU A 77 -14.80 -2.08 -6.15
CA GLU A 77 -15.23 -3.40 -6.64
C GLU A 77 -14.07 -4.41 -6.78
N HIS A 78 -12.93 -3.96 -7.32
CA HIS A 78 -11.78 -4.83 -7.58
C HIS A 78 -10.43 -4.10 -7.31
N PRO A 79 -9.46 -4.72 -6.61
CA PRO A 79 -8.25 -4.03 -6.18
C PRO A 79 -7.26 -3.74 -7.31
N LEU A 80 -7.42 -4.37 -8.48
CA LEU A 80 -6.51 -4.26 -9.62
C LEU A 80 -7.04 -3.39 -10.78
N ASP A 81 -8.27 -2.88 -10.67
CA ASP A 81 -8.95 -2.14 -11.76
C ASP A 81 -8.89 -0.62 -11.55
#